data_AF-A0A8S3TN46-F1
#
_entry.id   AF-A0A8S3TN46-F1
#
_cell.length_a   1.000
_cell.length_b   1.000
_cell.length_c   1.000
_cell.angle_alpha   90.00
_cell.angle_beta   90.00
_cell.angle_gamma   90.00
#
_symmetry.space_group_name_H-M   'P 1'
#
loop_
_entity.id
_entity.type
_entity.pdbx_description
1 polymer ?
#
loop_
_entity_poly.entity_id
_entity_poly.type
_entity_poly.pdbx_seq_one_letter_code
_entity_poly.pdbx_strand_id
1 'polypeptide(L)'
;MEQRTYFNKLRSLTKQKIQVEHHVSNIKSYIYNNKIPNGLNIKLTPQTPGVKSFRFLKRWDETLFNCSFRLLQLLLSFSIYSYKQINSGINEMLSTPPMSITNGDMDLIKKRLSDIERIESQNYKTKQQNKFARDGLKQFSNFDTNNILKESKLKQPRKRRFKKTDTTCGE
;
A
#
# COMPACT_ATOMS: atom_id res chain seq x y z
N MET A 1 -0.60 37.47 -6.76
CA MET A 1 -0.49 36.37 -7.75
C MET A 1 0.35 35.21 -7.20
N GLU A 2 1.49 35.51 -6.57
CA GLU A 2 2.46 34.56 -6.00
C GLU A 2 1.91 33.69 -4.85
N GLN A 3 1.12 34.25 -3.93
CA GLN A 3 0.48 33.47 -2.85
C GLN A 3 -0.44 32.35 -3.41
N ARG A 4 -1.19 32.65 -4.48
CA ARG A 4 -2.10 31.69 -5.12
C ARG A 4 -1.32 30.57 -5.81
N THR A 5 -0.24 30.89 -6.52
CA THR A 5 0.60 29.88 -7.18
C THR A 5 1.30 29.00 -6.15
N TYR A 6 1.84 29.58 -5.08
CA TYR A 6 2.45 28.85 -3.97
C TYR A 6 1.45 27.89 -3.30
N PHE A 7 0.25 28.38 -2.94
CA PHE A 7 -0.80 27.56 -2.37
C PHE A 7 -1.23 26.42 -3.31
N ASN A 8 -1.38 26.69 -4.60
CA ASN A 8 -1.77 25.66 -5.57
C ASN A 8 -0.72 24.55 -5.69
N LYS A 9 0.57 24.91 -5.64
CA LYS A 9 1.67 23.94 -5.68
C LYS A 9 1.68 23.09 -4.40
N LEU A 10 1.58 23.70 -3.23
CA LEU A 10 1.44 22.98 -1.96
C LEU A 10 0.21 22.07 -1.95
N ARG A 11 -0.94 22.59 -2.36
CA ARG A 11 -2.19 21.81 -2.48
C ARG A 11 -2.02 20.59 -3.37
N SER A 12 -1.33 20.73 -4.50
CA SER A 12 -1.04 19.60 -5.40
C SER A 12 -0.19 18.54 -4.71
N LEU A 13 0.92 18.95 -4.08
CA LEU A 13 1.80 18.06 -3.35
C LEU A 13 1.10 17.37 -2.17
N THR A 14 0.30 18.11 -1.40
CA THR A 14 -0.50 17.57 -0.29
C THR A 14 -1.49 16.51 -0.79
N LYS A 15 -2.20 16.77 -1.89
CA LYS A 15 -3.09 15.76 -2.49
C LYS A 15 -2.34 14.50 -2.91
N GLN A 16 -1.16 14.66 -3.53
CA GLN A 16 -0.31 13.53 -3.90
C GLN A 16 0.18 12.76 -2.66
N LYS A 17 0.60 13.46 -1.61
CA LYS A 17 1.01 12.85 -0.33
C LYS A 17 -0.10 11.97 0.23
N ILE A 18 -1.31 12.50 0.36
CA ILE A 18 -2.48 11.77 0.89
C ILE A 18 -2.77 10.53 0.05
N GLN A 19 -2.76 10.67 -1.28
CA GLN A 19 -2.98 9.55 -2.19
C GLN A 19 -1.96 8.43 -1.98
N VAL A 20 -0.66 8.78 -1.93
CA VAL A 20 0.43 7.82 -1.74
C VAL A 20 0.36 7.20 -0.34
N GLU A 21 0.02 7.97 0.69
CA GLU A 21 -0.16 7.48 2.06
C GLU A 21 -1.22 6.39 2.14
N HIS A 22 -2.41 6.67 1.60
CA HIS A 22 -3.47 5.68 1.52
C HIS A 22 -3.09 4.49 0.65
N HIS A 23 -2.32 4.69 -0.42
CA HIS A 23 -1.82 3.60 -1.25
C HIS A 23 -0.85 2.68 -0.49
N VAL A 24 0.08 3.25 0.28
CA VAL A 24 0.98 2.51 1.17
C VAL A 24 0.19 1.74 2.22
N SER A 25 -0.76 2.40 2.88
CA SER A 25 -1.65 1.77 3.87
C SER A 25 -2.38 0.57 3.27
N ASN A 26 -2.97 0.75 2.08
CA ASN A 26 -3.62 -0.33 1.33
C ASN A 26 -2.70 -1.53 1.12
N ILE A 27 -1.52 -1.31 0.52
CA ILE A 27 -0.58 -2.39 0.22
C ILE A 27 -0.15 -3.12 1.49
N LYS A 28 0.10 -2.39 2.59
CA LYS A 28 0.42 -3.00 3.88
C LYS A 28 -0.70 -3.90 4.38
N SER A 29 -1.97 -3.49 4.26
CA SER A 29 -3.11 -4.33 4.62
C SER A 29 -3.16 -5.63 3.80
N TYR A 30 -2.91 -5.56 2.49
CA TYR A 30 -2.85 -6.76 1.63
C TYR A 30 -1.73 -7.71 2.06
N ILE A 31 -0.53 -7.18 2.28
CA ILE A 31 0.63 -7.98 2.73
C ILE A 31 0.36 -8.63 4.08
N TYR A 32 -0.17 -7.88 5.05
CA TYR A 32 -0.48 -8.38 6.39
C TYR A 32 -1.49 -9.55 6.34
N ASN A 33 -2.49 -9.45 5.45
CA ASN A 33 -3.50 -10.49 5.28
C ASN A 33 -3.07 -11.63 4.32
N ASN A 34 -1.80 -11.64 3.87
CA ASN A 34 -1.27 -12.57 2.88
C ASN A 34 -2.18 -12.69 1.64
N LYS A 35 -2.66 -11.55 1.15
CA LYS A 35 -3.65 -11.46 0.08
C LYS A 35 -3.14 -10.61 -1.06
N ILE A 36 -3.38 -11.06 -2.29
CA ILE A 36 -3.07 -10.27 -3.49
C ILE A 36 -4.32 -9.50 -3.91
N PRO A 37 -4.23 -8.18 -4.17
CA PRO A 37 -5.32 -7.43 -4.78
C PRO A 37 -5.76 -8.08 -6.08
N ASN A 38 -7.07 -8.13 -6.35
CA ASN A 38 -7.59 -8.84 -7.53
C ASN A 38 -6.97 -8.37 -8.86
N GLY A 39 -6.68 -7.08 -9.00
CA GLY A 39 -6.05 -6.51 -10.20
C GLY A 39 -4.55 -6.75 -10.35
N LEU A 40 -3.87 -7.24 -9.30
CA LEU A 40 -2.45 -7.61 -9.34
C LEU A 40 -2.25 -9.14 -9.36
N ASN A 41 -3.31 -9.89 -9.12
CA ASN A 41 -3.26 -11.35 -9.06
C ASN A 41 -3.08 -11.93 -10.46
N ILE A 42 -1.89 -12.44 -10.74
CA ILE A 42 -1.57 -13.09 -12.01
C ILE A 42 -2.34 -14.42 -12.05
N LYS A 43 -3.30 -14.52 -12.97
CA LYS A 43 -4.09 -15.73 -13.23
C LYS A 43 -3.80 -16.19 -14.64
N LEU A 44 -2.81 -17.06 -14.78
CA LEU A 44 -2.46 -17.67 -16.06
C LEU A 44 -2.69 -19.17 -15.98
N THR A 45 -3.24 -19.75 -17.03
CA THR A 45 -3.33 -21.20 -17.17
C THR A 45 -2.06 -21.72 -17.85
N PRO A 46 -1.48 -22.84 -17.38
CA PRO A 46 -0.30 -23.40 -18.02
C PRO A 46 -0.66 -23.94 -19.41
N GLN A 47 0.05 -23.47 -20.45
CA GLN A 47 -0.18 -23.85 -21.84
C GLN A 47 0.62 -25.09 -22.29
N THR A 48 0.88 -26.02 -21.37
CA THR A 48 1.61 -27.25 -21.69
C THR A 48 0.67 -28.33 -22.25
N PRO A 49 1.11 -29.11 -23.25
CA PRO A 49 0.34 -30.25 -23.76
C PRO A 49 0.21 -31.36 -22.71
N GLY A 50 -0.82 -32.20 -22.85
CA GLY A 50 -1.07 -33.37 -21.97
C GLY A 50 -1.86 -33.10 -20.68
N VAL A 51 -2.16 -34.19 -19.96
CA VAL A 51 -2.87 -34.16 -18.67
C VAL A 51 -1.98 -33.56 -17.59
N LYS A 52 -2.51 -32.57 -16.87
CA LYS A 52 -1.77 -31.84 -15.83
C LYS A 52 -2.00 -32.50 -14.49
N SER A 53 -0.91 -32.96 -13.86
CA SER A 53 -1.01 -33.49 -12.49
C SER A 53 -1.44 -32.40 -11.50
N PHE A 54 -2.17 -32.80 -10.45
CA PHE A 54 -2.53 -31.88 -9.36
C PHE A 54 -1.31 -31.20 -8.73
N ARG A 55 -0.20 -31.93 -8.57
CA ARG A 55 1.05 -31.40 -8.03
C ARG A 55 1.64 -30.30 -8.91
N PHE A 56 1.57 -30.45 -10.23
CA PHE A 56 2.03 -29.43 -11.17
C PHE A 56 1.16 -28.17 -11.08
N LEU A 57 -0.16 -28.31 -11.15
CA LEU A 57 -1.09 -27.17 -11.03
C LEU A 57 -0.89 -26.39 -9.73
N LYS A 58 -0.73 -27.11 -8.61
CA LYS A 58 -0.45 -26.47 -7.32
C LYS A 58 0.85 -25.65 -7.33
N ARG A 59 1.94 -26.19 -7.87
CA ARG A 59 3.22 -25.46 -7.98
C ARG A 59 3.14 -24.28 -8.93
N TRP A 60 2.37 -24.41 -10.01
CA TRP A 60 2.10 -23.34 -10.95
C TRP A 60 1.40 -22.18 -10.24
N ASP A 61 0.31 -22.45 -9.53
CA ASP A 61 -0.42 -21.44 -8.76
C ASP A 61 0.44 -20.81 -7.65
N GLU A 62 1.23 -21.61 -6.94
CA GLU A 62 2.20 -21.11 -5.94
C GLU A 62 3.22 -20.15 -6.58
N THR A 63 3.68 -20.45 -7.79
CA THR A 63 4.63 -19.60 -8.52
C THR A 63 3.99 -18.27 -8.91
N LEU A 64 2.79 -18.29 -9.49
CA LEU A 64 2.06 -17.09 -9.87
C LEU A 64 1.71 -16.21 -8.66
N PHE A 65 1.31 -16.83 -7.55
CA PHE A 65 1.08 -16.15 -6.28
C PHE A 65 2.35 -15.46 -5.78
N ASN A 66 3.48 -16.17 -5.73
CA ASN A 66 4.76 -15.61 -5.28
C ASN A 66 5.23 -14.45 -6.16
N CYS A 67 5.07 -14.55 -7.48
CA CYS A 67 5.37 -13.45 -8.40
C CYS A 67 4.49 -12.23 -8.11
N SER A 68 3.18 -12.42 -8.00
CA SER A 68 2.23 -11.35 -7.68
C SER A 68 2.54 -10.69 -6.33
N PHE A 69 2.94 -11.49 -5.34
CA PHE A 69 3.32 -11.00 -4.01
C PHE A 69 4.61 -10.17 -4.05
N ARG A 70 5.62 -10.61 -4.82
CA ARG A 70 6.86 -9.84 -5.00
C ARG A 70 6.61 -8.52 -5.70
N LEU A 71 5.74 -8.49 -6.71
CA LEU A 71 5.33 -7.24 -7.36
C LEU A 71 4.65 -6.29 -6.36
N LEU A 72 3.81 -6.82 -5.47
CA LEU A 72 3.18 -6.04 -4.40
C LEU A 72 4.21 -5.43 -3.45
N GLN A 73 5.25 -6.17 -3.07
CA GLN A 73 6.35 -5.68 -2.24
C GLN A 73 7.18 -4.60 -2.97
N LEU A 74 7.44 -4.78 -4.26
CA LEU A 74 8.13 -3.79 -5.08
C LEU A 74 7.35 -2.47 -5.11
N LEU A 75 6.04 -2.53 -5.36
CA LEU A 75 5.16 -1.37 -5.33
C LEU A 75 5.16 -0.67 -3.95
N LEU A 76 5.19 -1.43 -2.85
CA LEU A 76 5.30 -0.86 -1.51
C LEU A 76 6.60 -0.06 -1.35
N SER A 77 7.73 -0.64 -1.74
CA SER A 77 9.03 -0.01 -1.60
C SER A 77 9.11 1.32 -2.36
N PHE A 78 8.66 1.33 -3.61
CA PHE A 78 8.59 2.53 -4.43
C PHE A 78 7.63 3.58 -3.83
N SER A 79 6.47 3.15 -3.35
CA SER A 79 5.47 4.06 -2.77
C SER A 79 5.98 4.72 -1.48
N ILE A 80 6.70 3.98 -0.64
CA ILE A 80 7.34 4.54 0.57
C ILE A 80 8.41 5.56 0.18
N TYR A 81 9.23 5.26 -0.83
CA TYR A 81 10.22 6.20 -1.34
C TYR A 81 9.56 7.49 -1.85
N SER A 82 8.55 7.36 -2.71
CA SER A 82 7.79 8.49 -3.26
C SER A 82 7.13 9.32 -2.17
N TYR A 83 6.56 8.69 -1.13
CA TYR A 83 6.00 9.39 0.02
C TYR A 83 7.04 10.27 0.71
N LYS A 84 8.25 9.72 0.96
CA LYS A 84 9.35 10.48 1.60
C LYS A 84 9.76 11.67 0.75
N GLN A 85 9.88 11.50 -0.57
CA GLN A 85 10.23 12.58 -1.49
C GLN A 85 9.19 13.70 -1.49
N ILE A 86 7.90 13.36 -1.59
CA ILE A 86 6.82 14.35 -1.56
C ILE A 86 6.79 15.07 -0.20
N ASN A 87 6.93 14.34 0.91
CA ASN A 87 6.91 14.92 2.24
C ASN A 87 8.11 15.85 2.47
N SER A 88 9.30 15.49 1.96
CA SER A 88 10.47 16.37 1.95
C SER A 88 10.21 17.65 1.17
N GLY A 89 9.64 17.55 -0.03
CA GLY A 89 9.31 18.72 -0.86
C GLY A 89 8.26 19.65 -0.23
N ILE A 90 7.28 19.10 0.48
CA ILE A 90 6.32 19.90 1.26
C ILE A 90 7.04 20.63 2.40
N ASN A 91 7.87 19.92 3.16
CA ASN A 91 8.58 20.50 4.29
C ASN A 91 9.52 21.61 3.84
N GLU A 92 10.27 21.41 2.76
CA GLU A 92 11.14 22.42 2.15
C GLU A 92 10.32 23.67 1.78
N MET A 93 9.23 23.51 1.04
CA MET A 93 8.37 24.63 0.66
C MET A 93 7.80 25.40 1.86
N LEU A 94 7.45 24.70 2.94
CA LEU A 94 6.94 25.32 4.17
C LEU A 94 8.03 26.01 4.99
N SER A 95 9.27 25.53 4.91
CA SER A 95 10.43 26.07 5.63
C SER A 95 10.98 27.33 4.96
N THR A 96 10.89 27.41 3.64
CA THR A 96 11.35 28.54 2.84
C THR A 96 10.20 29.13 2.01
N PRO A 97 9.21 29.78 2.65
CA PRO A 97 8.15 30.47 1.93
C PRO A 97 8.73 31.68 1.16
N PRO A 98 8.14 32.06 0.01
CA PRO A 98 8.46 33.32 -0.66
C PRO A 98 8.34 34.51 0.29
N MET A 99 9.23 35.50 0.15
CA MET A 99 9.26 36.69 1.02
C MET A 99 7.95 37.48 1.03
N SER A 100 7.15 37.37 -0.04
CA SER A 100 5.85 38.01 -0.17
C SER A 100 4.74 37.38 0.68
N ILE A 101 4.99 36.21 1.30
CA ILE A 101 4.01 35.51 2.13
C ILE A 101 4.22 35.87 3.59
N THR A 102 3.19 36.45 4.21
CA THR A 102 3.23 36.82 5.63
C THR A 102 2.96 35.61 6.54
N ASN A 103 3.25 35.76 7.83
CA ASN A 103 2.91 34.72 8.83
C ASN A 103 1.40 34.44 8.88
N GLY A 104 0.55 35.47 8.76
CA GLY A 104 -0.90 35.31 8.73
C GLY A 104 -1.38 34.54 7.49
N ASP A 105 -0.74 34.75 6.35
CA ASP A 105 -0.99 33.98 5.13
C ASP A 105 -0.61 32.52 5.30
N MET A 106 0.52 32.24 5.97
CA MET A 106 0.97 30.87 6.25
C MET A 106 -0.01 30.12 7.16
N ASP A 107 -0.57 30.77 8.17
CA ASP A 107 -1.58 30.15 9.04
C ASP A 107 -2.86 29.82 8.29
N LEU A 108 -3.31 30.73 7.41
CA LEU A 108 -4.46 30.48 6.53
C LEU A 108 -4.18 29.33 5.55
N ILE A 109 -2.99 29.28 4.97
CA ILE A 109 -2.56 28.19 4.08
C ILE A 109 -2.58 26.85 4.83
N LYS A 110 -1.98 26.79 6.02
CA LYS A 110 -1.96 25.57 6.86
C LYS A 110 -3.37 25.10 7.20
N LYS A 111 -4.27 26.01 7.60
CA LYS A 111 -5.67 25.69 7.87
C LYS A 111 -6.36 25.08 6.64
N ARG A 112 -6.21 25.70 5.47
CA ARG A 112 -6.78 25.20 4.22
C ARG A 112 -6.20 23.85 3.80
N LEU A 113 -4.90 23.64 4.00
CA LEU A 113 -4.26 22.35 3.74
C LEU A 113 -4.78 21.26 4.67
N SER A 114 -5.00 21.56 5.95
CA SER A 114 -5.61 20.63 6.91
C SER A 114 -7.05 20.25 6.51
N ASP A 115 -7.85 21.22 6.06
CA ASP A 115 -9.19 20.92 5.53
C ASP A 115 -9.14 19.99 4.31
N ILE A 116 -8.20 20.23 3.38
CA ILE A 116 -7.96 19.37 2.23
C ILE A 116 -7.54 17.98 2.67
N GLU A 117 -6.61 17.87 3.62
CA GLU A 117 -6.17 16.59 4.20
C GLU A 117 -7.34 15.81 4.77
N ARG A 118 -8.20 16.45 5.56
CA ARG A 118 -9.38 15.82 6.15
C ARG A 118 -10.34 15.30 5.08
N ILE A 119 -10.70 16.14 4.11
CA ILE A 119 -11.69 15.81 3.06
C ILE A 119 -11.16 14.70 2.15
N GLU A 120 -9.95 14.85 1.62
CA GLU A 120 -9.36 13.89 0.70
C GLU A 120 -9.10 12.55 1.40
N SER A 121 -8.59 12.56 2.63
CA SER A 121 -8.37 11.32 3.40
C SER A 121 -9.68 10.58 3.63
N GLN A 122 -10.78 11.29 3.94
CA GLN A 122 -12.09 10.67 4.07
C GLN A 122 -12.55 10.01 2.75
N ASN A 123 -12.37 10.70 1.62
CA ASN A 123 -12.70 10.14 0.30
C ASN A 123 -11.88 8.87 0.00
N TYR A 124 -10.59 8.87 0.33
CA TYR A 124 -9.73 7.70 0.15
C TYR A 124 -10.08 6.55 1.08
N LYS A 125 -10.50 6.82 2.33
CA LYS A 125 -11.02 5.79 3.25
C LYS A 125 -12.23 5.08 2.65
N THR A 126 -13.21 5.83 2.14
CA THR A 126 -14.39 5.24 1.48
C THR A 126 -14.00 4.37 0.28
N LYS A 127 -13.11 4.87 -0.59
CA LYS A 127 -12.59 4.09 -1.74
C LYS A 127 -11.85 2.83 -1.29
N GLN A 128 -11.06 2.92 -0.23
CA GLN A 128 -10.33 1.81 0.36
C GLN A 128 -11.29 0.74 0.90
N GLN A 129 -12.33 1.14 1.63
CA GLN A 129 -13.35 0.23 2.15
C GLN A 129 -14.03 -0.56 1.02
N ASN A 130 -14.44 0.13 -0.05
CA ASN A 130 -15.05 -0.51 -1.22
C ASN A 130 -14.07 -1.49 -1.91
N LYS A 131 -12.81 -1.10 -2.05
CA LYS A 131 -11.76 -1.94 -2.64
C LYS A 131 -11.53 -3.20 -1.81
N PHE A 132 -11.46 -3.06 -0.49
CA PHE A 132 -11.28 -4.18 0.43
C PHE A 132 -12.48 -5.10 0.46
N ALA A 133 -13.71 -4.56 0.44
CA ALA A 133 -14.92 -5.36 0.37
C ALA A 133 -14.96 -6.20 -0.91
N ARG A 134 -14.71 -5.58 -2.07
CA ARG A 134 -14.62 -6.26 -3.38
C ARG A 134 -13.58 -7.38 -3.37
N ASP A 135 -12.42 -7.10 -2.78
CA ASP A 135 -11.35 -8.09 -2.74
C ASP A 135 -11.57 -9.10 -1.60
N GLY A 136 -12.54 -8.92 -0.70
CA GLY A 136 -12.83 -9.80 0.43
C GLY A 136 -11.79 -9.72 1.56
N LEU A 137 -11.22 -8.54 1.82
CA LEU A 137 -10.43 -8.29 3.04
C LEU A 137 -11.37 -8.00 4.21
N LYS A 138 -11.14 -8.68 5.34
CA LYS A 138 -11.77 -8.30 6.61
C LYS A 138 -11.16 -6.95 7.03
N GLN A 139 -11.97 -5.90 7.10
CA GLN A 139 -11.50 -4.61 7.60
C GLN A 139 -11.13 -4.78 9.09
N PHE A 140 -9.87 -4.55 9.43
CA PHE A 140 -9.50 -4.30 10.82
C PHE A 140 -9.82 -2.83 11.10
N SER A 141 -10.74 -2.59 12.03
CA SER A 141 -11.26 -1.27 12.37
C SER A 141 -10.24 -0.32 13.01
N ASN A 142 -9.00 -0.76 13.28
CA ASN A 142 -8.00 0.05 14.00
C ASN A 142 -6.62 0.04 13.29
N PHE A 143 -6.54 0.48 12.04
CA PHE A 143 -5.26 0.92 11.48
C PHE A 143 -5.05 2.39 11.85
N ASP A 144 -4.57 2.62 13.08
CA ASP A 144 -4.05 3.92 13.49
C ASP A 144 -2.82 4.24 12.64
N THR A 145 -2.95 5.25 11.78
CA THR A 145 -1.87 5.77 10.92
C THR A 145 -0.66 6.28 11.72
N ASN A 146 -0.80 6.47 13.04
CA ASN A 146 0.24 7.03 13.90
C ASN A 146 1.31 6.03 14.37
N ASN A 147 1.12 4.71 14.19
CA ASN A 147 2.10 3.68 14.59
C ASN A 147 3.02 3.21 13.43
N ILE A 148 3.02 3.91 12.30
CA ILE A 148 3.64 3.48 11.03
C ILE A 148 5.19 3.45 11.04
N LEU A 149 5.86 3.96 12.08
CA LEU A 149 7.32 4.07 12.15
C LEU A 149 8.03 3.02 13.02
N LYS A 150 7.33 2.08 13.67
CA LYS A 150 7.98 1.07 14.50
C LYS A 150 7.79 -0.35 13.95
N GLU A 151 8.95 -0.98 13.73
CA GLU A 151 9.21 -2.41 13.55
C GLU A 151 8.98 -3.06 12.18
N SER A 152 10.01 -2.94 11.35
CA SER A 152 10.44 -4.02 10.46
C SER A 152 11.00 -5.20 11.27
N LYS A 153 10.14 -6.05 11.82
CA LYS A 153 10.51 -7.44 12.14
C LYS A 153 9.51 -8.37 11.49
N LEU A 154 9.78 -8.69 10.23
CA LEU A 154 9.09 -9.74 9.48
C LEU A 154 9.22 -11.04 10.27
N LYS A 155 8.12 -11.49 10.89
CA LYS A 155 8.05 -12.84 11.47
C LYS A 155 8.22 -13.85 10.34
N GLN A 156 9.25 -14.69 10.44
CA GLN A 156 9.46 -15.75 9.46
C GLN A 156 8.27 -16.72 9.44
N PRO A 157 7.87 -17.23 8.27
CA PRO A 157 6.80 -18.22 8.17
C PRO A 157 7.18 -19.50 8.92
N ARG A 158 6.28 -19.98 9.78
CA ARG A 158 6.40 -21.27 10.48
C ARG A 158 6.55 -22.39 9.45
N LYS A 159 7.71 -23.07 9.46
CA LYS A 159 7.92 -24.30 8.68
C LYS A 159 6.93 -25.37 9.16
N ARG A 160 6.04 -25.83 8.27
CA ARG A 160 5.20 -27.02 8.53
C ARG A 160 6.11 -28.25 8.54
N ARG A 161 6.22 -28.92 9.70
CA ARG A 161 6.89 -30.22 9.85
C ARG A 161 5.95 -31.28 9.31
N PHE A 162 6.26 -31.87 8.16
CA PHE A 162 5.52 -33.03 7.66
C PHE A 162 5.81 -34.22 8.59
N LYS A 163 4.76 -34.79 9.20
CA LYS A 163 4.85 -36.11 9.83
C LYS A 163 5.02 -37.14 8.72
N LYS A 164 6.05 -38.00 8.83
CA LYS A 164 6.12 -39.24 8.06
C LYS A 164 4.93 -40.10 8.50
N THR A 165 4.05 -40.46 7.57
CA THR A 165 3.17 -41.60 7.73
C THR A 165 3.89 -42.79 7.13
N ASP A 166 4.18 -43.78 7.96
CA ASP A 166 4.74 -45.06 7.53
C ASP A 166 3.71 -45.77 6.66
N THR A 167 4.07 -46.01 5.41
CA THR A 167 3.36 -46.92 4.51
C THR A 167 3.94 -48.31 4.75
N THR A 168 3.30 -49.11 5.59
CA THR A 168 3.47 -50.56 5.55
C THR A 168 2.56 -51.10 4.45
N CYS A 169 3.12 -51.31 3.26
CA CYS A 169 2.65 -52.35 2.35
C CYS A 169 3.35 -53.65 2.77
N GLY A 170 2.57 -54.65 3.17
CA GLY A 170 3.00 -56.01 3.45
C GLY A 170 1.79 -56.91 3.31
N GLU A 171 1.97 -57.96 2.51
CA GLU A 171 1.00 -58.86 1.86
C GLU A 171 -0.01 -59.56 2.79
#